data_AF-A0A7W1T767-F1
#
_entry.id   AF-A0A7W1T767-F1
#
_cell.length_a   1.000
_cell.length_b   1.000
_cell.length_c   1.000
_cell.angle_alpha   90.00
_cell.angle_beta   90.00
_cell.angle_gamma   90.00
#
_symmetry.space_group_name_H-M   'P 1'
#
loop_
_entity.id
_entity.type
_entity.pdbx_description
1 polymer ?
#
loop_
_entity_poly.entity_id
_entity_poly.type
_entity_poly.pdbx_seq_one_letter_code
_entity_poly.pdbx_strand_id
1 'polypeptide(L)'
;MTDKSTTDEEMHRVEAVVSSLLRIGVMLSAAIILAGLLLLMFTGTSGYPGTTYPTSLTAIFSGIGEFKPYAIIMFGLFCLILTPVLRVVVSLVTFLKEKDYLYVGITAIVLIILVISFLIGTTE
;
A
#
# COMPACT_ATOMS: atom_id res chain seq x y z
N MET A 1 14.14 -15.10 38.73
CA MET A 1 13.61 -15.87 37.57
C MET A 1 12.45 -15.09 36.95
N THR A 2 12.64 -13.80 36.61
CA THR A 2 11.51 -12.86 36.42
C THR A 2 11.70 -11.92 35.21
N ASP A 3 12.42 -12.37 34.19
CA ASP A 3 12.87 -11.50 33.08
C ASP A 3 12.52 -12.04 31.68
N LYS A 4 12.06 -13.30 31.59
CA LYS A 4 11.78 -13.94 30.30
C LYS A 4 10.38 -13.65 29.76
N SER A 5 9.39 -13.47 30.66
CA SER A 5 8.00 -13.28 30.26
C SER A 5 7.70 -11.92 29.64
N THR A 6 8.42 -10.86 30.06
CA THR A 6 8.21 -9.49 29.56
C THR A 6 8.72 -9.29 28.14
N THR A 7 9.85 -9.89 27.78
CA THR A 7 10.46 -9.79 26.43
C THR A 7 9.65 -10.56 25.38
N ASP A 8 9.10 -11.72 25.75
CA ASP A 8 8.26 -12.52 24.85
C ASP A 8 6.92 -11.80 24.57
N GLU A 9 6.31 -11.15 25.57
CA GLU A 9 5.08 -10.37 25.41
C GLU A 9 5.25 -9.13 24.52
N GLU A 10 6.36 -8.39 24.66
CA GLU A 10 6.64 -7.23 23.81
C GLU A 10 6.91 -7.63 22.36
N MET A 11 7.67 -8.70 22.13
CA MET A 11 7.92 -9.25 20.79
C MET A 11 6.62 -9.63 20.08
N HIS A 12 5.74 -10.37 20.77
CA HIS A 12 4.44 -10.76 20.22
C HIS A 12 3.55 -9.55 19.91
N ARG A 13 3.64 -8.48 20.70
CA ARG A 13 2.85 -7.26 20.48
C ARG A 13 3.33 -6.49 19.24
N VAL A 14 4.63 -6.39 19.02
CA VAL A 14 5.20 -5.77 17.81
C VAL A 14 4.82 -6.57 16.57
N GLU A 15 4.98 -7.90 16.60
CA GLU A 15 4.58 -8.78 15.50
C GLU A 15 3.09 -8.67 15.19
N ALA A 16 2.23 -8.60 16.22
CA ALA A 16 0.79 -8.45 16.05
C ALA A 16 0.41 -7.11 15.40
N VAL A 17 1.07 -6.02 15.76
CA VAL A 17 0.85 -4.69 15.16
C VAL A 17 1.30 -4.67 13.70
N VAL A 18 2.49 -5.18 13.42
CA VAL A 18 3.04 -5.26 12.05
C VAL A 18 2.16 -6.13 11.16
N SER A 19 1.73 -7.29 11.66
CA SER A 19 0.83 -8.22 10.97
C SER A 19 -0.54 -7.58 10.69
N SER A 20 -1.09 -6.85 11.67
CA SER A 20 -2.40 -6.20 11.53
C SER A 20 -2.37 -5.06 10.51
N LEU A 21 -1.36 -4.19 10.56
CA LEU A 21 -1.17 -3.11 9.58
C LEU A 21 -1.11 -3.65 8.15
N LEU A 22 -0.39 -4.75 7.96
CA LEU A 22 -0.30 -5.42 6.68
C LEU A 22 -1.62 -5.96 6.18
N ARG A 23 -2.32 -6.69 7.06
CA ARG A 23 -3.57 -7.34 6.72
C ARG A 23 -4.62 -6.30 6.34
N ILE A 24 -4.71 -5.20 7.08
CA ILE A 24 -5.66 -4.12 6.80
C ILE A 24 -5.36 -3.48 5.44
N GLY A 25 -4.10 -3.12 5.15
CA GLY A 25 -3.74 -2.49 3.87
C GLY A 25 -4.03 -3.36 2.66
N VAL A 26 -3.69 -4.66 2.74
CA VAL A 26 -3.95 -5.62 1.67
C VAL A 26 -5.44 -5.91 1.53
N MET A 27 -6.17 -6.13 2.63
CA MET A 27 -7.62 -6.37 2.59
C MET A 27 -8.39 -5.18 2.02
N LEU A 28 -8.01 -3.95 2.38
CA LEU A 28 -8.63 -2.75 1.84
C LEU A 28 -8.39 -2.63 0.34
N SER A 29 -7.14 -2.83 -0.10
CA SER A 29 -6.79 -2.80 -1.53
C SER A 29 -7.54 -3.89 -2.31
N ALA A 30 -7.61 -5.10 -1.76
CA ALA A 30 -8.36 -6.22 -2.35
C ALA A 30 -9.86 -5.91 -2.45
N ALA A 31 -10.46 -5.30 -1.42
CA ALA A 31 -11.87 -4.91 -1.44
C ALA A 31 -12.17 -3.87 -2.54
N ILE A 32 -11.28 -2.88 -2.71
CA ILE A 32 -11.40 -1.87 -3.77
C ILE A 32 -11.31 -2.52 -5.16
N ILE A 33 -10.32 -3.40 -5.37
CA ILE A 33 -10.17 -4.15 -6.63
C ILE A 33 -11.42 -4.99 -6.91
N LEU A 34 -11.93 -5.70 -5.90
CA LEU A 34 -13.12 -6.52 -6.02
C LEU A 34 -14.35 -5.68 -6.39
N ALA A 35 -14.53 -4.51 -5.77
CA ALA A 35 -15.60 -3.59 -6.10
C ALA A 35 -15.51 -3.10 -7.55
N GLY A 36 -14.31 -2.75 -8.02
CA GLY A 36 -14.08 -2.35 -9.41
C GLY A 36 -14.35 -3.49 -10.40
N LEU A 37 -13.98 -4.72 -10.05
CA LEU A 37 -14.25 -5.92 -10.86
C LEU A 37 -15.74 -6.23 -10.94
N LEU A 38 -16.46 -6.16 -9.81
CA LEU A 38 -17.92 -6.33 -9.80
C LEU A 38 -18.59 -5.28 -10.67
N LEU A 39 -18.17 -4.01 -10.55
CA LEU A 39 -18.70 -2.92 -11.38
C LEU A 39 -18.41 -3.14 -12.87
N LEU A 40 -17.25 -3.69 -13.22
CA LEU A 40 -16.92 -4.09 -14.59
C LEU A 40 -17.87 -5.19 -15.10
N MET A 41 -18.15 -6.20 -14.28
CA MET A 41 -19.06 -7.29 -14.64
C MET A 41 -20.51 -6.79 -14.84
N PHE A 42 -20.97 -5.86 -14.00
CA PHE A 42 -22.32 -5.29 -14.11
C PHE A 42 -22.47 -4.30 -15.27
N THR A 43 -21.45 -3.46 -15.51
CA THR A 43 -21.52 -2.41 -16.55
C THR A 43 -21.17 -2.98 -17.93
N GLY A 44 -20.44 -4.09 -18.00
CA GLY A 44 -20.01 -4.74 -19.25
C GLY A 44 -19.02 -3.93 -20.08
N THR A 45 -18.66 -2.72 -19.63
CA THR A 45 -17.74 -1.80 -20.30
C THR A 45 -16.73 -1.29 -19.29
N SER A 46 -15.49 -1.06 -19.75
CA SER A 46 -14.38 -0.56 -18.94
C SER A 46 -14.55 0.90 -18.49
N GLY A 47 -15.49 1.64 -19.10
CA GLY A 47 -15.64 3.08 -18.94
C GLY A 47 -14.66 3.91 -19.77
N TYR A 48 -13.77 3.28 -20.55
CA TYR A 48 -12.84 3.95 -21.44
C TYR A 48 -12.99 3.40 -22.87
N PRO A 49 -12.86 4.24 -23.91
CA PRO A 49 -12.97 3.78 -25.30
C PRO A 49 -11.80 2.87 -25.68
N GLY A 50 -12.11 1.71 -26.26
CA GLY A 50 -11.13 0.77 -26.82
C GLY A 50 -10.21 0.12 -25.78
N THR A 51 -8.91 0.10 -26.05
CA THR A 51 -7.86 -0.46 -25.19
C THR A 51 -7.19 0.60 -24.30
N THR A 52 -7.75 1.81 -24.20
CA THR A 52 -7.15 2.88 -23.40
C THR A 52 -7.46 2.69 -21.92
N TYR A 53 -6.43 2.74 -21.09
CA TYR A 53 -6.53 2.65 -19.64
C TYR A 53 -5.97 3.93 -18.99
N PRO A 54 -6.53 4.37 -17.86
CA PRO A 54 -6.02 5.53 -17.14
C PRO A 54 -4.65 5.19 -16.52
N THR A 55 -3.57 5.64 -17.16
CA THR A 55 -2.19 5.49 -16.67
C THR A 55 -1.75 6.64 -15.76
N SER A 56 -2.46 7.76 -15.78
CA SER A 56 -2.14 8.95 -14.99
C SER A 56 -2.99 9.02 -13.73
N LEU A 57 -2.37 9.41 -12.61
CA LEU A 57 -3.06 9.60 -11.32
C LEU A 57 -4.29 10.51 -11.46
N THR A 58 -4.17 11.61 -12.20
CA THR A 58 -5.29 12.53 -12.46
C THR A 58 -6.45 11.84 -13.19
N ALA A 59 -6.16 10.96 -14.16
CA ALA A 59 -7.17 10.22 -14.89
C ALA A 59 -7.81 9.09 -14.05
N ILE A 60 -7.06 8.53 -13.09
CA ILE A 60 -7.60 7.57 -12.11
C ILE A 60 -8.58 8.30 -11.17
N PHE A 61 -8.18 9.44 -10.59
CA PHE A 61 -9.05 10.22 -9.70
C PHE A 61 -10.29 10.78 -10.42
N SER A 62 -10.15 11.27 -11.66
CA SER A 62 -11.32 11.71 -12.45
C SER A 62 -12.21 10.52 -12.82
N GLY A 63 -11.62 9.38 -13.18
CA GLY A 63 -12.34 8.16 -13.52
C GLY A 63 -13.09 7.53 -12.35
N ILE A 64 -12.60 7.70 -11.11
CA ILE A 64 -13.34 7.34 -9.90
C ILE A 64 -14.60 8.21 -9.75
N GLY A 65 -14.49 9.53 -9.98
CA GLY A 65 -15.63 10.45 -9.93
C GLY A 65 -16.70 10.15 -10.99
N GLU A 66 -16.29 9.59 -12.12
CA GLU A 66 -17.18 9.11 -13.19
C GLU A 66 -17.63 7.65 -13.01
N PHE A 67 -17.30 7.00 -11.88
CA PHE A 67 -17.62 5.59 -11.59
C PHE A 67 -17.15 4.60 -12.67
N LYS A 68 -16.01 4.87 -13.32
CA LYS A 68 -15.44 3.98 -14.34
C LYS A 68 -14.78 2.77 -13.66
N PRO A 69 -15.17 1.53 -14.01
CA PRO A 69 -14.66 0.34 -13.33
C PRO A 69 -13.14 0.20 -13.41
N TYR A 70 -12.52 0.51 -14.55
CA TYR A 70 -11.06 0.45 -14.70
C TYR A 70 -10.32 1.45 -13.79
N ALA A 71 -10.89 2.62 -13.53
CA ALA A 71 -10.27 3.60 -12.64
C ALA A 71 -10.27 3.11 -11.19
N ILE A 72 -11.35 2.46 -10.76
CA ILE A 72 -11.47 1.87 -9.41
C ILE A 72 -10.48 0.70 -9.24
N ILE A 73 -10.35 -0.16 -10.25
CA ILE A 73 -9.38 -1.28 -10.22
C ILE A 73 -7.94 -0.74 -10.14
N MET A 74 -7.59 0.23 -11.00
CA MET A 74 -6.25 0.85 -10.99
C MET A 74 -5.95 1.54 -9.67
N PHE A 75 -6.94 2.18 -9.06
CA PHE A 75 -6.77 2.77 -7.73
C PHE A 75 -6.53 1.71 -6.65
N GLY A 76 -7.28 0.61 -6.66
CA GLY A 76 -7.06 -0.50 -5.74
C GLY A 76 -5.67 -1.14 -5.91
N LEU A 77 -5.19 -1.27 -7.15
CA LEU A 77 -3.84 -1.74 -7.45
C LEU A 77 -2.78 -0.75 -6.94
N PHE A 78 -2.98 0.54 -7.15
CA PHE A 78 -2.12 1.60 -6.62
C PHE A 78 -2.03 1.51 -5.09
N CYS A 79 -3.15 1.34 -4.39
CA CYS A 79 -3.16 1.12 -2.94
C CYS A 79 -2.38 -0.15 -2.52
N LEU A 80 -2.51 -1.24 -3.28
CA LEU A 80 -1.81 -2.49 -2.98
C LEU A 80 -0.28 -2.32 -3.09
N ILE A 81 0.18 -1.63 -4.13
CA ILE A 81 1.60 -1.31 -4.34
C ILE A 81 2.10 -0.28 -3.31
N LEU A 82 1.25 0.65 -2.88
CA LEU A 82 1.61 1.67 -1.88
C LEU A 82 1.66 1.11 -0.44
N THR A 83 0.96 0.01 -0.17
CA THR A 83 0.94 -0.67 1.15
C THR A 83 2.33 -0.93 1.75
N PRO A 84 3.32 -1.51 1.01
CA PRO A 84 4.68 -1.65 1.52
C PRO A 84 5.38 -0.32 1.83
N VAL A 85 5.10 0.75 1.07
CA VAL A 85 5.68 2.08 1.34
C VAL A 85 5.16 2.64 2.65
N LEU A 86 3.84 2.58 2.88
CA LEU A 86 3.22 3.00 4.15
C LEU A 86 3.81 2.25 5.35
N ARG A 87 4.06 0.94 5.19
CA ARG A 87 4.71 0.14 6.24
C ARG A 87 6.10 0.69 6.58
N VAL A 88 6.94 0.95 5.57
CA VAL A 88 8.31 1.46 5.77
C VAL A 88 8.31 2.83 6.44
N VAL A 89 7.37 3.72 6.07
CA VAL A 89 7.23 5.04 6.70
C VAL A 89 6.83 4.92 8.18
N VAL A 90 5.87 4.05 8.51
CA VAL A 90 5.48 3.81 9.92
C VAL A 90 6.65 3.30 10.74
N SER A 91 7.40 2.31 10.22
CA SER A 91 8.61 1.81 10.88
C SER A 91 9.67 2.90 11.06
N LEU A 92 9.90 3.75 10.05
CA LEU A 92 10.84 4.87 10.13
C LEU A 92 10.48 5.85 11.26
N VAL A 93 9.20 6.19 11.38
CA VAL A 93 8.70 7.08 12.44
C VAL A 93 8.88 6.44 13.82
N THR A 94 8.59 5.14 13.96
CA THR A 94 8.80 4.40 15.21
C THR A 94 10.28 4.43 15.63
N PHE A 95 11.20 4.07 14.74
CA PHE A 95 12.64 4.08 15.05
C PHE A 95 13.17 5.48 15.36
N LEU A 96 12.63 6.52 14.70
CA LEU A 96 12.99 7.90 14.98
C LEU A 96 12.55 8.31 16.40
N LYS A 97 11.36 7.87 16.83
CA LYS A 97 10.85 8.14 18.19
C LYS A 97 11.60 7.34 19.26
N GLU A 98 12.03 6.12 18.94
CA GLU A 98 12.87 5.27 19.80
C GLU A 98 14.33 5.72 19.85
N LYS A 99 14.73 6.70 19.01
CA LYS A 99 16.11 7.19 18.85
C LYS A 99 17.11 6.11 18.41
N ASP A 100 16.62 5.08 17.72
CA ASP A 100 17.48 4.06 17.13
C ASP A 100 17.98 4.52 15.76
N TYR A 101 19.06 5.31 15.78
CA TYR A 101 19.62 5.92 14.58
C TYR A 101 20.16 4.90 13.56
N LEU A 102 20.53 3.70 14.00
CA LEU A 102 21.01 2.65 13.10
C LEU A 102 19.83 2.12 12.28
N TYR A 103 18.72 1.79 12.94
CA TYR A 103 17.51 1.33 12.25
C TYR A 103 16.84 2.43 11.42
N VAL A 104 16.92 3.70 11.84
CA VAL A 104 16.49 4.85 11.02
C VAL A 104 17.27 4.90 9.71
N GLY A 105 18.60 4.75 9.75
CA GLY A 105 19.45 4.76 8.56
C GLY A 105 19.12 3.63 7.58
N ILE A 106 18.97 2.39 8.06
CA ILE A 106 18.59 1.24 7.23
C ILE A 106 17.21 1.47 6.60
N THR A 107 16.23 1.88 7.40
CA THR A 107 14.85 2.08 6.94
C THR A 107 14.75 3.22 5.92
N ALA A 108 15.54 4.29 6.09
CA ALA A 108 15.63 5.39 5.14
C ALA A 108 16.23 4.93 3.79
N ILE A 109 17.26 4.08 3.80
CA ILE A 109 17.84 3.50 2.57
C ILE A 109 16.79 2.64 1.86
N VAL A 110 16.07 1.78 2.58
CA VAL A 110 14.99 0.96 2.00
C VAL A 110 13.92 1.86 1.39
N LEU A 111 13.52 2.94 2.06
CA LEU A 111 12.56 3.90 1.54
C LEU A 111 13.06 4.54 0.23
N ILE A 112 14.33 4.94 0.17
CA ILE A 112 14.95 5.50 -1.05
C ILE A 112 14.91 4.47 -2.19
N ILE A 113 15.30 3.21 -1.93
CA ILE A 113 15.24 2.13 -2.93
C ILE A 113 13.81 1.95 -3.44
N LEU A 114 12.81 1.92 -2.55
CA LEU A 114 11.41 1.80 -2.95
C LEU A 114 10.94 2.97 -3.82
N VAL A 115 11.32 4.20 -3.47
CA VAL A 115 10.99 5.38 -4.27
C VAL A 115 11.64 5.32 -5.64
N ILE A 116 12.92 4.94 -5.73
CA ILE A 116 13.62 4.78 -7.01
C ILE A 116 12.97 3.67 -7.84
N SER A 117 12.68 2.51 -7.25
CA SER A 117 11.99 1.41 -7.94
C SER A 117 10.61 1.84 -8.46
N PHE A 118 9.87 2.61 -7.68
CA PHE A 118 8.57 3.14 -8.10
C PHE A 118 8.72 4.13 -9.26
N LEU A 119 9.65 5.09 -9.16
CA LEU A 119 9.89 6.08 -10.21
C LEU A 119 10.31 5.42 -11.53
N ILE A 120 11.23 4.45 -11.50
CA ILE A 120 11.63 3.68 -12.68
C ILE A 120 10.45 2.89 -13.25
N GLY A 121 9.66 2.25 -12.37
CA GLY A 121 8.47 1.50 -12.77
C GLY A 121 7.35 2.35 -13.37
N THR A 122 7.28 3.65 -13.06
CA THR A 122 6.31 4.58 -13.66
C THR A 122 6.74 5.15 -15.01
N THR A 123 8.01 5.01 -15.38
CA THR A 123 8.57 5.56 -16.63
C THR A 123 8.60 4.60 -17.81
N GLU A 124 8.30 3.32 -17.59
CA GLU A 124 8.16 2.25 -18.61
C GLU A 124 6.68 1.87 -18.78
#